data_AF-A0A2H0YAD5-F1
#
_entry.id   AF-A0A2H0YAD5-F1
#
_cell.length_a   1.000
_cell.length_b   1.000
_cell.length_c   1.000
_cell.angle_alpha   90.00
_cell.angle_beta   90.00
_cell.angle_gamma   90.00
#
_symmetry.space_group_name_H-M   'P 1'
#
loop_
_entity.id
_entity.type
_entity.pdbx_description
1 polymer ?
#
loop_
_entity_poly.entity_id
_entity_poly.type
_entity_poly.pdbx_seq_one_letter_code
_entity_poly.pdbx_strand_id
1 'polypeptide(L)'
;MNKNIQNNQCYFKISQENPESSLDSFYIFDKKSSNLEKYIKNTKEIKEILTTIKMLQKKKENPKTINKYFEELQKSLSEFSNCSEFICFVNACDNTLDAVKKDLDLIKKITQRYFSRRLLSDLIPEEWIQAILDSNSSRKKGKCGELKLISILKNLGFKEVKNWEDFNKSNKCVAQFSKVFSVKKVQENLDIKIKAKKQGKKLDLIIKYKNKIFLVEAKHLNTSGGGQDKQISELIEILNLKEKTLDISYISFLDGSYSNILLSNSKAGDKLKTQRKEIKKYLKKNPNNYWLNTTGFKNLFSDLVKS
;
A
#
# COMPACT_ATOMS: atom_id res chain seq x y z
N MET A 1 15.65 31.49 -12.23
CA MET A 1 15.42 30.73 -10.98
C MET A 1 14.13 31.24 -10.35
N ASN A 2 13.14 30.38 -10.05
CA ASN A 2 11.96 30.79 -9.28
C ASN A 2 12.43 31.33 -7.94
N LYS A 3 12.19 32.61 -7.66
CA LYS A 3 12.71 33.30 -6.46
C LYS A 3 12.22 32.71 -5.13
N ASN A 4 11.19 31.85 -5.13
CA ASN A 4 10.54 31.37 -3.91
C ASN A 4 10.80 29.89 -3.56
N ILE A 5 11.39 29.06 -4.42
CA ILE A 5 11.66 27.65 -4.07
C ILE A 5 13.02 27.56 -3.38
N GLN A 6 13.03 27.04 -2.17
CA GLN A 6 14.25 26.85 -1.38
C GLN A 6 15.04 25.61 -1.82
N ASN A 7 16.27 25.49 -1.33
CA ASN A 7 17.13 24.33 -1.52
C ASN A 7 16.47 23.06 -0.91
N ASN A 8 16.68 21.87 -1.52
CA ASN A 8 16.18 20.60 -0.99
C ASN A 8 16.54 20.32 0.47
N GLN A 9 17.70 20.81 0.95
CA GLN A 9 18.12 20.68 2.35
C GLN A 9 17.20 21.43 3.30
N CYS A 10 16.60 22.55 2.86
CA CYS A 10 15.65 23.28 3.67
C CYS A 10 14.37 22.46 3.88
N TYR A 11 13.77 21.93 2.80
CA TYR A 11 12.56 21.10 2.94
C TYR A 11 12.82 19.79 3.66
N PHE A 12 14.04 19.25 3.55
CA PHE A 12 14.48 18.12 4.36
C PHE A 12 14.48 18.50 5.85
N LYS A 13 15.08 19.63 6.22
CA LYS A 13 15.10 20.14 7.61
C LYS A 13 13.68 20.39 8.13
N ILE A 14 12.81 21.01 7.34
CA ILE A 14 11.38 21.18 7.67
C ILE A 14 10.73 19.81 7.98
N SER A 15 11.04 18.78 7.19
CA SER A 15 10.54 17.42 7.44
C SER A 15 11.09 16.82 8.74
N GLN A 16 12.33 17.13 9.12
CA GLN A 16 12.91 16.69 10.40
C GLN A 16 12.27 17.39 11.61
N GLU A 17 11.97 18.69 11.48
CA GLU A 17 11.43 19.52 12.57
C GLU A 17 9.92 19.36 12.77
N ASN A 18 9.22 18.80 11.79
CA ASN A 18 7.78 18.60 11.82
C ASN A 18 7.43 17.12 11.68
N PRO A 19 7.50 16.33 12.77
CA PRO A 19 7.25 14.89 12.73
C PRO A 19 5.82 14.57 12.27
N GLU A 20 5.66 13.41 11.63
CA GLU A 20 4.35 12.84 11.29
C GLU A 20 3.54 12.54 12.55
N SER A 21 2.23 12.74 12.45
CA SER A 21 1.29 12.35 13.50
C SER A 21 1.31 10.84 13.71
N SER A 22 1.17 10.41 14.97
CA SER A 22 0.97 8.98 15.28
C SER A 22 -0.41 8.48 14.83
N LEU A 23 -1.37 9.39 14.67
CA LEU A 23 -2.72 9.11 14.23
C LEU A 23 -3.10 10.07 13.10
N ASP A 24 -3.13 9.56 11.87
CA ASP A 24 -3.50 10.32 10.68
C ASP A 24 -4.77 9.73 10.07
N SER A 25 -5.81 10.57 9.96
CA SER A 25 -7.12 10.22 9.45
C SER A 25 -7.12 9.58 8.05
N PHE A 26 -6.13 9.85 7.20
CA PHE A 26 -6.00 9.19 5.90
C PHE A 26 -5.76 7.67 6.01
N TYR A 27 -5.31 7.20 7.17
CA TYR A 27 -4.95 5.80 7.41
C TYR A 27 -5.78 5.14 8.52
N ILE A 28 -6.83 5.82 9.01
CA ILE A 28 -7.78 5.29 9.99
C ILE A 28 -8.96 4.65 9.25
N PHE A 29 -9.25 3.40 9.59
CA PHE A 29 -10.39 2.63 9.08
C PHE A 29 -11.12 1.99 10.26
N ASP A 30 -11.63 2.83 11.14
CA ASP A 30 -12.29 2.48 12.40
C ASP A 30 -13.81 2.30 12.28
N LYS A 31 -14.38 2.63 11.12
CA LYS A 31 -15.79 2.44 10.84
C LYS A 31 -16.11 0.97 10.59
N LYS A 32 -17.20 0.51 11.21
CA LYS A 32 -17.83 -0.78 10.95
C LYS A 32 -18.02 -1.00 9.45
N SER A 33 -17.71 -2.20 8.97
CA SER A 33 -17.81 -2.53 7.55
C SER A 33 -19.25 -2.47 7.07
N SER A 34 -19.51 -1.75 5.98
CA SER A 34 -20.84 -1.70 5.35
C SER A 34 -21.30 -3.05 4.78
N ASN A 35 -20.37 -4.01 4.61
CA ASN A 35 -20.67 -5.35 4.12
C ASN A 35 -20.67 -6.40 5.24
N LEU A 36 -20.64 -6.00 6.51
CA LEU A 36 -20.44 -6.94 7.62
C LEU A 36 -21.49 -8.06 7.66
N GLU A 37 -22.75 -7.74 7.43
CA GLU A 37 -23.84 -8.74 7.37
C GLU A 37 -23.60 -9.82 6.31
N LYS A 38 -23.00 -9.46 5.16
CA LYS A 38 -22.66 -10.42 4.11
C LYS A 38 -21.56 -11.38 4.56
N TYR A 39 -20.55 -10.87 5.28
CA TYR A 39 -19.51 -11.70 5.89
C TYR A 39 -20.08 -12.65 6.95
N ILE A 40 -20.98 -12.17 7.80
CA ILE A 40 -21.66 -12.99 8.82
C ILE A 40 -22.46 -14.11 8.15
N LYS A 41 -23.32 -13.75 7.19
CA LYS A 41 -24.17 -14.72 6.48
C LYS A 41 -23.33 -15.80 5.79
N ASN A 42 -22.27 -15.41 5.08
CA ASN A 42 -21.43 -16.37 4.39
C ASN A 42 -20.60 -17.23 5.35
N THR A 43 -20.13 -16.67 6.46
CA THR A 43 -19.46 -17.45 7.52
C THR A 43 -20.39 -18.48 8.14
N LYS A 44 -21.68 -18.12 8.32
CA LYS A 44 -22.71 -19.04 8.82
C LYS A 44 -22.92 -20.22 7.88
N GLU A 45 -23.11 -19.94 6.60
CA GLU A 45 -23.27 -20.96 5.56
C GLU A 45 -22.06 -21.91 5.51
N ILE A 46 -20.84 -21.39 5.55
CA ILE A 46 -19.60 -22.20 5.59
C ILE A 46 -19.60 -23.12 6.81
N LYS A 47 -19.96 -22.60 8.00
CA LYS A 47 -19.99 -23.40 9.23
C LYS A 47 -21.05 -24.49 9.19
N GLU A 48 -22.25 -24.19 8.71
CA GLU A 48 -23.34 -25.16 8.57
C GLU A 48 -22.91 -26.33 7.67
N ILE A 49 -22.27 -26.04 6.53
CA ILE A 49 -21.78 -27.07 5.62
C ILE A 49 -20.64 -27.88 6.27
N LEU A 50 -19.66 -27.22 6.92
CA LEU A 50 -18.56 -27.90 7.61
C LEU A 50 -19.06 -28.82 8.73
N THR A 51 -20.01 -28.34 9.54
CA THR A 51 -20.65 -29.14 10.60
C THR A 51 -21.37 -30.34 9.99
N THR A 52 -22.09 -30.14 8.89
CA THR A 52 -22.78 -31.22 8.17
C THR A 52 -21.80 -32.27 7.67
N ILE A 53 -20.72 -31.88 6.99
CA ILE A 53 -19.66 -32.79 6.53
C ILE A 53 -19.11 -33.61 7.71
N LYS A 54 -18.75 -32.95 8.82
CA LYS A 54 -18.17 -33.62 10.00
C LYS A 54 -19.14 -34.63 10.61
N MET A 55 -20.43 -34.28 10.69
CA MET A 55 -21.47 -35.16 11.22
C MET A 55 -21.73 -36.37 10.33
N LEU A 56 -21.81 -36.18 9.00
CA LEU A 56 -21.97 -37.28 8.04
C LEU A 56 -20.76 -38.24 8.08
N GLN A 57 -19.54 -37.70 8.18
CA GLN A 57 -18.32 -38.50 8.35
C GLN A 57 -18.35 -39.31 9.66
N LYS A 58 -18.78 -38.71 10.77
CA LYS A 58 -18.91 -39.41 12.06
C LYS A 58 -19.94 -40.54 12.00
N LYS A 59 -21.03 -40.35 11.26
CA LYS A 59 -22.07 -41.36 11.03
C LYS A 59 -21.71 -42.42 9.98
N LYS A 60 -20.51 -42.33 9.38
CA LYS A 60 -20.05 -43.23 8.30
C LYS A 60 -21.02 -43.27 7.11
N GLU A 61 -21.60 -42.12 6.78
CA GLU A 61 -22.51 -41.98 5.64
C GLU A 61 -21.81 -42.24 4.31
N ASN A 62 -22.63 -42.45 3.26
CA ASN A 62 -22.12 -42.74 1.92
C ASN A 62 -21.12 -41.65 1.45
N PRO A 63 -19.90 -42.02 1.02
CA PRO A 63 -18.90 -41.08 0.52
C PRO A 63 -19.41 -40.18 -0.62
N LYS A 64 -20.31 -40.68 -1.49
CA LYS A 64 -20.93 -39.87 -2.54
C LYS A 64 -21.79 -38.73 -1.97
N THR A 65 -22.51 -38.98 -0.89
CA THR A 65 -23.30 -37.97 -0.18
C THR A 65 -22.39 -36.93 0.46
N ILE A 66 -21.33 -37.37 1.13
CA ILE A 66 -20.34 -36.46 1.75
C ILE A 66 -19.66 -35.59 0.67
N ASN A 67 -19.36 -36.16 -0.51
CA ASN A 67 -18.75 -35.42 -1.61
C ASN A 67 -19.62 -34.25 -2.11
N LYS A 68 -20.95 -34.41 -2.13
CA LYS A 68 -21.87 -33.32 -2.49
C LYS A 68 -21.71 -32.12 -1.57
N TYR A 69 -21.54 -32.33 -0.27
CA TYR A 69 -21.33 -31.24 0.68
C TYR A 69 -19.96 -30.58 0.54
N PHE A 70 -18.93 -31.30 0.08
CA PHE A 70 -17.66 -30.65 -0.30
C PHE A 70 -17.82 -29.75 -1.52
N GLU A 71 -18.61 -30.16 -2.51
CA GLU A 71 -18.94 -29.31 -3.66
C GLU A 71 -19.79 -28.09 -3.26
N GLU A 72 -20.75 -28.27 -2.34
CA GLU A 72 -21.51 -27.17 -1.75
C GLU A 72 -20.60 -26.19 -0.99
N LEU A 73 -19.69 -26.71 -0.17
CA LEU A 73 -18.69 -25.90 0.53
C LEU A 73 -17.89 -25.07 -0.48
N GLN A 74 -17.40 -25.69 -1.55
CA GLN A 74 -16.63 -24.98 -2.58
C GLN A 74 -17.45 -23.89 -3.27
N LYS A 75 -18.74 -24.15 -3.54
CA LYS A 75 -19.67 -23.18 -4.17
C LYS A 75 -20.03 -22.02 -3.24
N SER A 76 -20.15 -22.25 -1.93
CA SER A 76 -20.46 -21.19 -0.97
C SER A 76 -19.27 -20.24 -0.72
N LEU A 77 -18.05 -20.65 -1.09
CA LEU A 77 -16.89 -19.78 -0.99
C LEU A 77 -16.97 -18.58 -1.95
N SER A 78 -16.97 -17.38 -1.39
CA SER A 78 -17.10 -16.10 -2.08
C SER A 78 -16.04 -15.11 -1.59
N GLU A 79 -16.03 -13.89 -2.13
CA GLU A 79 -15.18 -12.81 -1.60
C GLU A 79 -15.46 -12.51 -0.11
N PHE A 80 -16.68 -12.80 0.36
CA PHE A 80 -17.09 -12.65 1.76
C PHE A 80 -16.62 -13.80 2.68
N SER A 81 -15.93 -14.80 2.14
CA SER A 81 -15.43 -15.92 2.94
C SER A 81 -14.10 -15.62 3.63
N ASN A 82 -13.37 -14.58 3.19
CA ASN A 82 -12.01 -14.28 3.65
C ASN A 82 -11.91 -13.91 5.14
N CYS A 83 -13.04 -13.69 5.82
CA CYS A 83 -13.13 -13.43 7.26
C CYS A 83 -13.71 -14.60 8.06
N SER A 84 -14.00 -15.73 7.41
CA SER A 84 -14.40 -16.95 8.12
C SER A 84 -13.18 -17.63 8.75
N GLU A 85 -13.37 -18.28 9.89
CA GLU A 85 -12.28 -18.99 10.59
C GLU A 85 -11.69 -20.11 9.73
N PHE A 86 -12.52 -20.75 8.89
CA PHE A 86 -12.08 -21.77 7.95
C PHE A 86 -11.11 -21.21 6.91
N ILE A 87 -11.41 -20.06 6.29
CA ILE A 87 -10.50 -19.46 5.31
C ILE A 87 -9.25 -18.86 5.98
N CYS A 88 -9.37 -18.34 7.21
CA CYS A 88 -8.19 -18.00 8.00
C CYS A 88 -7.27 -19.23 8.21
N PHE A 89 -7.86 -20.42 8.42
CA PHE A 89 -7.10 -21.67 8.51
C PHE A 89 -6.53 -22.13 7.17
N VAL A 90 -7.24 -21.95 6.05
CA VAL A 90 -6.70 -22.17 4.69
C VAL A 90 -5.42 -21.35 4.51
N ASN A 91 -5.43 -20.07 4.90
CA ASN A 91 -4.25 -19.20 4.84
C ASN A 91 -3.11 -19.72 5.73
N ALA A 92 -3.44 -20.25 6.93
CA ALA A 92 -2.47 -20.88 7.81
C ALA A 92 -1.90 -22.21 7.27
N CYS A 93 -2.54 -22.80 6.26
CA CYS A 93 -2.06 -23.97 5.53
C CYS A 93 -1.28 -23.60 4.26
N ASP A 94 -0.75 -22.38 4.18
CA ASP A 94 -0.02 -21.85 3.02
C ASP A 94 -0.81 -21.98 1.70
N ASN A 95 -2.12 -21.70 1.78
CA ASN A 95 -3.02 -21.75 0.65
C ASN A 95 -3.91 -20.51 0.61
N THR A 96 -4.61 -20.31 -0.50
CA THR A 96 -5.48 -19.15 -0.69
C THR A 96 -6.93 -19.58 -0.91
N LEU A 97 -7.85 -18.66 -0.63
CA LEU A 97 -9.27 -18.79 -0.97
C LEU A 97 -9.46 -19.21 -2.44
N ASP A 98 -8.77 -18.55 -3.37
CA ASP A 98 -8.89 -18.84 -4.80
C ASP A 98 -8.41 -20.25 -5.17
N ALA A 99 -7.38 -20.76 -4.48
CA ALA A 99 -6.90 -22.12 -4.70
C ALA A 99 -7.95 -23.16 -4.30
N VAL A 100 -8.50 -23.05 -3.08
CA VAL A 100 -9.51 -24.01 -2.58
C VAL A 100 -10.84 -23.90 -3.33
N LYS A 101 -11.15 -22.73 -3.90
CA LYS A 101 -12.32 -22.55 -4.79
C LYS A 101 -12.20 -23.30 -6.11
N LYS A 102 -10.98 -23.57 -6.58
CA LYS A 102 -10.72 -24.22 -7.88
C LYS A 102 -10.41 -25.71 -7.75
N ASP A 103 -9.89 -26.13 -6.60
CA ASP A 103 -9.43 -27.49 -6.37
C ASP A 103 -10.25 -28.17 -5.26
N LEU A 104 -11.12 -29.10 -5.68
CA LEU A 104 -12.01 -29.86 -4.79
C LEU A 104 -11.22 -30.85 -3.91
N ASP A 105 -10.08 -31.36 -4.37
CA ASP A 105 -9.28 -32.28 -3.56
C ASP A 105 -8.47 -31.53 -2.51
N LEU A 106 -8.03 -30.31 -2.84
CA LEU A 106 -7.41 -29.41 -1.88
C LEU A 106 -8.38 -29.01 -0.76
N ILE A 107 -9.62 -28.59 -1.10
CA ILE A 107 -10.60 -28.21 -0.07
C ILE A 107 -10.93 -29.38 0.86
N LYS A 108 -11.03 -30.61 0.33
CA LYS A 108 -11.20 -31.83 1.15
C LYS A 108 -10.04 -32.01 2.12
N LYS A 109 -8.80 -31.98 1.61
CA LYS A 109 -7.58 -32.16 2.43
C LYS A 109 -7.48 -31.12 3.55
N ILE A 110 -7.72 -29.85 3.24
CA ILE A 110 -7.67 -28.78 4.25
C ILE A 110 -8.82 -28.91 5.25
N THR A 111 -10.03 -29.28 4.80
CA THR A 111 -11.17 -29.52 5.71
C THR A 111 -10.88 -30.63 6.72
N GLN A 112 -10.26 -31.73 6.30
CA GLN A 112 -9.84 -32.78 7.23
C GLN A 112 -8.78 -32.30 8.24
N ARG A 113 -7.83 -31.47 7.78
CA ARG A 113 -6.86 -30.81 8.67
C ARG A 113 -7.56 -29.84 9.64
N TYR A 114 -8.58 -29.14 9.18
CA TYR A 114 -9.36 -28.23 10.03
C TYR A 114 -10.06 -29.01 11.14
N PHE A 115 -10.77 -30.08 10.81
CA PHE A 115 -11.47 -30.91 11.80
C PHE A 115 -10.56 -31.56 12.83
N SER A 116 -9.32 -31.90 12.47
CA SER A 116 -8.35 -32.51 13.39
C SER A 116 -7.63 -31.49 14.27
N ARG A 117 -7.67 -30.19 13.95
CA ARG A 117 -6.91 -29.13 14.63
C ARG A 117 -7.78 -28.03 15.25
N ARG A 118 -9.08 -28.01 14.98
CA ARG A 118 -10.01 -26.97 15.39
C ARG A 118 -11.33 -27.55 15.88
N LEU A 119 -11.90 -26.87 16.86
CA LEU A 119 -13.28 -27.09 17.28
C LEU A 119 -14.21 -26.40 16.29
N LEU A 120 -15.32 -27.05 15.95
CA LEU A 120 -16.43 -26.40 15.26
C LEU A 120 -17.32 -25.77 16.33
N SER A 121 -17.53 -24.46 16.22
CA SER A 121 -18.42 -23.69 17.08
C SER A 121 -19.44 -22.99 16.21
N ASP A 122 -20.70 -23.04 16.62
CA ASP A 122 -21.82 -22.37 15.94
C ASP A 122 -21.86 -20.86 16.25
N LEU A 123 -21.04 -20.39 17.20
CA LEU A 123 -20.93 -18.97 17.50
C LEU A 123 -20.29 -18.22 16.34
N ILE A 124 -20.90 -17.12 15.91
CA ILE A 124 -20.36 -16.22 14.89
C ILE A 124 -20.46 -14.79 15.44
N PRO A 125 -19.60 -14.44 16.41
CA PRO A 125 -19.63 -13.11 17.00
C PRO A 125 -19.25 -12.08 15.94
N GLU A 126 -20.06 -11.03 15.82
CA GLU A 126 -19.88 -9.98 14.83
C GLU A 126 -18.50 -9.32 14.98
N GLU A 127 -18.11 -9.09 16.23
CA GLU A 127 -16.85 -8.48 16.63
C GLU A 127 -15.63 -9.28 16.15
N TRP A 128 -15.73 -10.61 16.00
CA TRP A 128 -14.62 -11.42 15.49
C TRP A 128 -14.42 -11.20 14.00
N ILE A 129 -15.52 -11.14 13.24
CA ILE A 129 -15.47 -10.85 11.81
C ILE A 129 -14.96 -9.42 11.58
N GLN A 130 -15.45 -8.45 12.35
CA GLN A 130 -14.97 -7.07 12.28
C GLN A 130 -13.47 -6.97 12.64
N ALA A 131 -13.00 -7.66 13.68
CA ALA A 131 -11.58 -7.69 14.04
C ALA A 131 -10.69 -8.24 12.90
N ILE A 132 -11.14 -9.28 12.19
CA ILE A 132 -10.42 -9.80 11.02
C ILE A 132 -10.40 -8.76 9.89
N LEU A 133 -11.53 -8.09 9.62
CA LEU A 133 -11.60 -7.00 8.64
C LEU A 133 -10.65 -5.84 9.00
N ASP A 134 -10.57 -5.46 10.27
CA ASP A 134 -9.70 -4.41 10.77
C ASP A 134 -8.22 -4.80 10.63
N SER A 135 -7.87 -6.06 10.92
CA SER A 135 -6.52 -6.58 10.71
C SER A 135 -6.08 -6.50 9.23
N ASN A 136 -7.03 -6.65 8.30
CA ASN A 136 -6.82 -6.56 6.87
C ASN A 136 -6.72 -5.10 6.35
N SER A 137 -7.05 -4.09 7.16
CA SER A 137 -7.00 -2.67 6.78
C SER A 137 -5.61 -2.20 6.35
N SER A 138 -4.55 -2.84 6.86
CA SER A 138 -3.16 -2.57 6.48
C SER A 138 -2.94 -2.59 4.96
N ARG A 139 -3.62 -3.50 4.24
CA ARG A 139 -3.52 -3.62 2.77
C ARG A 139 -4.07 -2.39 2.03
N LYS A 140 -5.02 -1.67 2.63
CA LYS A 140 -5.62 -0.46 2.06
C LYS A 140 -4.71 0.76 2.17
N LYS A 141 -3.79 0.77 3.14
CA LYS A 141 -2.95 1.93 3.48
C LYS A 141 -1.99 2.35 2.36
N GLY A 142 -1.54 1.41 1.52
CA GLY A 142 -0.66 1.73 0.39
C GLY A 142 -1.26 2.76 -0.56
N LYS A 143 -2.54 2.56 -0.97
CA LYS A 143 -3.23 3.49 -1.87
C LYS A 143 -3.56 4.83 -1.20
N CYS A 144 -3.75 4.84 0.12
CA CYS A 144 -4.06 6.06 0.87
C CYS A 144 -2.94 7.09 0.83
N GLY A 145 -1.66 6.67 0.81
CA GLY A 145 -0.54 7.60 0.68
C GLY A 145 -0.59 8.41 -0.62
N GLU A 146 -0.91 7.75 -1.73
CA GLU A 146 -1.12 8.44 -3.02
C GLU A 146 -2.29 9.44 -2.94
N LEU A 147 -3.42 9.02 -2.36
CA LEU A 147 -4.61 9.86 -2.24
C LEU A 147 -4.39 11.07 -1.33
N LYS A 148 -3.62 10.91 -0.24
CA LYS A 148 -3.22 12.00 0.66
C LYS A 148 -2.42 13.05 -0.07
N LEU A 149 -1.40 12.66 -0.84
CA LEU A 149 -0.60 13.57 -1.64
C LEU A 149 -1.43 14.31 -2.69
N ILE A 150 -2.33 13.60 -3.40
CA ILE A 150 -3.25 14.22 -4.36
C ILE A 150 -4.19 15.21 -3.67
N SER A 151 -4.72 14.87 -2.49
CA SER A 151 -5.57 15.79 -1.72
C SER A 151 -4.84 17.07 -1.34
N ILE A 152 -3.58 16.97 -0.88
CA ILE A 152 -2.73 18.14 -0.60
C ILE A 152 -2.56 19.00 -1.85
N LEU A 153 -2.25 18.39 -3.00
CA LEU A 153 -2.07 19.11 -4.26
C LEU A 153 -3.38 19.76 -4.76
N LYS A 154 -4.52 19.08 -4.62
CA LYS A 154 -5.84 19.62 -4.98
C LYS A 154 -6.18 20.86 -4.16
N ASN A 155 -5.90 20.85 -2.87
CA ASN A 155 -6.07 22.02 -2.00
C ASN A 155 -5.18 23.21 -2.42
N LEU A 156 -4.05 22.91 -3.06
CA LEU A 156 -3.17 23.91 -3.67
C LEU A 156 -3.56 24.26 -5.10
N GLY A 157 -4.69 23.77 -5.64
CA GLY A 157 -5.20 24.08 -6.97
C GLY A 157 -4.60 23.26 -8.12
N PHE A 158 -4.00 22.09 -7.85
CA PHE A 158 -3.60 21.16 -8.91
C PHE A 158 -4.78 20.35 -9.42
N LYS A 159 -4.90 20.23 -10.74
CA LYS A 159 -5.91 19.37 -11.38
C LYS A 159 -5.41 17.93 -11.50
N GLU A 160 -6.22 16.97 -11.08
CA GLU A 160 -5.94 15.56 -11.35
C GLU A 160 -6.26 15.24 -12.82
N VAL A 161 -5.33 14.62 -13.54
CA VAL A 161 -5.48 14.28 -14.97
C VAL A 161 -5.27 12.79 -15.21
N LYS A 162 -5.91 12.25 -16.25
CA LYS A 162 -5.91 10.81 -16.56
C LYS A 162 -5.23 10.43 -17.87
N ASN A 163 -4.86 11.41 -18.69
CA ASN A 163 -4.24 11.21 -20.00
C ASN A 163 -3.13 12.25 -20.26
N TRP A 164 -2.27 11.96 -21.24
CA TRP A 164 -1.14 12.82 -21.61
C TRP A 164 -1.56 14.14 -22.26
N GLU A 165 -2.70 14.17 -22.95
CA GLU A 165 -3.21 15.39 -23.57
C GLU A 165 -3.53 16.46 -22.53
N ASP A 166 -4.30 16.10 -21.50
CA ASP A 166 -4.62 16.95 -20.36
C ASP A 166 -3.37 17.32 -19.55
N PHE A 167 -2.44 16.38 -19.40
CA PHE A 167 -1.16 16.62 -18.72
C PHE A 167 -0.30 17.66 -19.47
N ASN A 168 -0.26 17.58 -20.79
CA ASN A 168 0.51 18.49 -21.64
C ASN A 168 -0.13 19.88 -21.70
N LYS A 169 -1.47 19.95 -21.81
CA LYS A 169 -2.22 21.22 -21.83
C LYS A 169 -2.23 21.95 -20.48
N SER A 170 -2.20 21.22 -19.37
CA SER A 170 -2.22 21.82 -18.04
C SER A 170 -0.82 22.30 -17.62
N ASN A 171 -0.77 23.50 -17.04
CA ASN A 171 0.41 24.02 -16.35
C ASN A 171 0.49 23.60 -14.89
N LYS A 172 -0.54 22.92 -14.36
CA LYS A 172 -0.63 22.62 -12.92
C LYS A 172 -1.50 21.39 -12.70
N CYS A 173 -0.88 20.21 -12.73
CA CYS A 173 -1.60 18.96 -12.66
C CYS A 173 -0.83 17.84 -11.94
N VAL A 174 -1.56 16.80 -11.57
CA VAL A 174 -1.03 15.55 -11.02
C VAL A 174 -1.70 14.36 -11.69
N ALA A 175 -0.94 13.30 -11.94
CA ALA A 175 -1.47 12.02 -12.37
C ALA A 175 -0.85 10.88 -11.57
N GLN A 176 -1.65 9.82 -11.37
CA GLN A 176 -1.16 8.57 -10.83
C GLN A 176 -0.51 7.75 -11.95
N PHE A 177 0.61 7.09 -11.64
CA PHE A 177 1.16 6.12 -12.57
C PHE A 177 0.13 5.01 -12.84
N SER A 178 0.05 4.57 -14.08
CA SER A 178 -0.98 3.64 -14.56
C SER A 178 -0.55 3.00 -15.88
N LYS A 179 -1.45 2.32 -16.59
CA LYS A 179 -1.19 1.88 -17.97
C LYS A 179 -1.00 3.07 -18.93
N VAL A 180 -1.58 4.23 -18.60
CA VAL A 180 -1.45 5.46 -19.40
C VAL A 180 -0.17 6.21 -19.03
N PHE A 181 0.09 6.39 -17.74
CA PHE A 181 1.33 6.94 -17.21
C PHE A 181 2.23 5.79 -16.74
N SER A 182 2.63 4.92 -17.66
CA SER A 182 3.58 3.86 -17.34
C SER A 182 5.01 4.42 -17.36
N VAL A 183 5.95 3.78 -16.67
CA VAL A 183 7.36 4.20 -16.66
C VAL A 183 7.91 4.36 -18.06
N LYS A 184 7.64 3.40 -18.95
CA LYS A 184 8.04 3.46 -20.36
C LYS A 184 7.48 4.70 -21.07
N LYS A 185 6.17 4.96 -20.93
CA LYS A 185 5.53 6.13 -21.55
C LYS A 185 6.05 7.44 -20.96
N VAL A 186 6.33 7.49 -19.66
CA VAL A 186 6.94 8.67 -19.02
C VAL A 186 8.37 8.90 -19.54
N GLN A 187 9.17 7.84 -19.70
CA GLN A 187 10.50 7.94 -20.30
C GLN A 187 10.45 8.47 -21.73
N GLU A 188 9.52 7.96 -22.54
CA GLU A 188 9.32 8.37 -23.94
C GLU A 188 8.82 9.82 -24.05
N ASN A 189 7.78 10.19 -23.30
CA ASN A 189 7.15 11.52 -23.40
C ASN A 189 8.01 12.64 -22.79
N LEU A 190 8.90 12.32 -21.84
CA LEU A 190 9.76 13.31 -21.18
C LEU A 190 11.23 13.23 -21.61
N ASP A 191 11.59 12.32 -22.50
CA ASP A 191 12.98 12.01 -22.89
C ASP A 191 13.93 11.79 -21.69
N ILE A 192 13.51 10.94 -20.75
CA ILE A 192 14.29 10.63 -19.53
C ILE A 192 14.66 9.16 -19.42
N LYS A 193 15.71 8.90 -18.62
CA LYS A 193 16.16 7.55 -18.33
C LYS A 193 15.99 7.24 -16.85
N ILE A 194 14.80 6.77 -16.48
CA ILE A 194 14.55 6.17 -15.15
C ILE A 194 15.32 4.84 -15.05
N LYS A 195 16.61 4.91 -14.71
CA LYS A 195 17.51 3.74 -14.55
C LYS A 195 17.37 3.12 -13.16
N ALA A 196 16.16 2.71 -12.78
CA ALA A 196 15.99 1.93 -11.56
C ALA A 196 16.55 0.51 -11.80
N LYS A 197 17.50 0.06 -10.97
CA LYS A 197 18.20 -1.24 -11.13
C LYS A 197 17.28 -2.48 -11.08
N LYS A 198 16.01 -2.33 -10.68
CA LYS A 198 15.04 -3.43 -10.57
C LYS A 198 13.95 -3.24 -11.62
N GLN A 199 13.75 -4.26 -12.46
CA GLN A 199 12.73 -4.29 -13.51
C GLN A 199 11.33 -3.97 -12.94
N GLY A 200 10.56 -3.15 -13.66
CA GLY A 200 9.13 -2.94 -13.41
C GLY A 200 8.75 -2.00 -12.26
N LYS A 201 9.70 -1.29 -11.63
CA LYS A 201 9.41 -0.35 -10.55
C LYS A 201 8.55 0.82 -11.02
N LYS A 202 7.32 0.89 -10.51
CA LYS A 202 6.34 1.92 -10.81
C LYS A 202 6.42 2.99 -9.72
N LEU A 203 6.78 4.21 -10.10
CA LEU A 203 6.60 5.40 -9.26
C LEU A 203 5.12 5.60 -8.94
N ASP A 204 4.79 6.39 -7.93
CA ASP A 204 3.41 6.57 -7.51
C ASP A 204 2.72 7.72 -8.25
N LEU A 205 3.35 8.90 -8.30
CA LEU A 205 2.77 10.11 -8.91
C LEU A 205 3.73 10.81 -9.88
N ILE A 206 3.15 11.48 -10.88
CA ILE A 206 3.80 12.50 -11.70
C ILE A 206 3.07 13.83 -11.51
N ILE A 207 3.80 14.88 -11.15
CA ILE A 207 3.25 16.21 -10.86
C ILE A 207 3.90 17.21 -11.80
N LYS A 208 3.11 18.09 -12.42
CA LYS A 208 3.60 19.16 -13.29
C LYS A 208 3.21 20.52 -12.73
N TYR A 209 4.16 21.44 -12.71
CA TYR A 209 3.94 22.85 -12.44
C TYR A 209 4.78 23.71 -13.41
N LYS A 210 4.11 24.44 -14.30
CA LYS A 210 4.72 25.12 -15.45
C LYS A 210 5.60 24.10 -16.21
N ASN A 211 6.89 24.36 -16.34
CA ASN A 211 7.85 23.47 -17.01
C ASN A 211 8.44 22.40 -16.08
N LYS A 212 8.21 22.48 -14.77
CA LYS A 212 8.79 21.55 -13.80
C LYS A 212 7.94 20.30 -13.66
N ILE A 213 8.63 19.16 -13.60
CA ILE A 213 8.02 17.85 -13.41
C ILE A 213 8.64 17.17 -12.19
N PHE A 214 7.79 16.65 -11.33
CA PHE A 214 8.18 15.90 -10.14
C PHE A 214 7.70 14.46 -10.26
N LEU A 215 8.64 13.53 -10.10
CA LEU A 215 8.41 12.09 -10.10
C LEU A 215 8.46 11.61 -8.66
N VAL A 216 7.35 11.09 -8.13
CA VAL A 216 7.20 10.80 -6.70
C VAL A 216 7.11 9.31 -6.47
N GLU A 217 7.93 8.82 -5.54
CA GLU A 217 7.75 7.54 -4.86
C GLU A 217 7.31 7.83 -3.42
N ALA A 218 6.20 7.22 -2.99
CA ALA A 218 5.58 7.41 -1.70
C ALA A 218 5.50 6.09 -0.93
N LYS A 219 5.91 6.11 0.34
CA LYS A 219 5.74 4.99 1.27
C LYS A 219 5.11 5.49 2.57
N HIS A 220 4.33 4.62 3.19
CA HIS A 220 3.76 4.83 4.53
C HIS A 220 4.27 3.73 5.46
N LEU A 221 5.01 4.10 6.52
CA LEU A 221 5.63 3.16 7.45
C LEU A 221 5.43 3.59 8.90
N ASN A 222 4.92 2.68 9.73
CA ASN A 222 4.73 2.90 11.17
C ASN A 222 5.69 2.09 12.06
N THR A 223 6.37 1.08 11.50
CA THR A 223 7.27 0.19 12.24
C THR A 223 8.56 -0.05 11.45
N SER A 224 9.49 -0.84 12.02
CA SER A 224 10.72 -1.30 11.37
C SER A 224 10.69 -2.84 11.14
N GLY A 225 11.40 -3.33 10.12
CA GLY A 225 11.44 -4.76 9.76
C GLY A 225 11.98 -5.01 8.34
N GLY A 226 12.30 -6.26 8.01
CA GLY A 226 13.03 -6.61 6.78
C GLY A 226 12.34 -6.19 5.47
N GLY A 227 11.00 -6.30 5.40
CA GLY A 227 10.23 -5.81 4.24
C GLY A 227 10.23 -4.29 4.10
N GLN A 228 10.31 -3.56 5.22
CA GLN A 228 10.30 -2.10 5.26
C GLN A 228 11.68 -1.53 4.94
N ASP A 229 12.75 -2.23 5.32
CA ASP A 229 14.11 -1.87 4.93
C ASP A 229 14.28 -1.81 3.42
N LYS A 230 13.67 -2.75 2.70
CA LYS A 230 13.64 -2.75 1.25
C LYS A 230 12.96 -1.48 0.71
N GLN A 231 11.86 -1.04 1.33
CA GLN A 231 11.13 0.17 0.93
C GLN A 231 11.95 1.45 1.19
N ILE A 232 12.70 1.52 2.29
CA ILE A 232 13.61 2.66 2.52
C ILE A 232 14.75 2.67 1.50
N SER A 233 15.36 1.52 1.22
CA SER A 233 16.38 1.44 0.17
C SER A 233 15.83 1.84 -1.21
N GLU A 234 14.57 1.52 -1.50
CA GLU A 234 13.89 1.97 -2.72
C GLU A 234 13.76 3.50 -2.78
N LEU A 235 13.33 4.15 -1.69
CA LEU A 235 13.27 5.61 -1.60
C LEU A 235 14.66 6.25 -1.77
N ILE A 236 15.70 5.68 -1.17
CA ILE A 236 17.09 6.16 -1.31
C ILE A 236 17.60 6.00 -2.75
N GLU A 237 17.28 4.89 -3.42
CA GLU A 237 17.63 4.65 -4.82
C GLU A 237 17.02 5.73 -5.75
N ILE A 238 15.74 6.08 -5.54
CA ILE A 238 15.06 7.14 -6.30
C ILE A 238 15.74 8.49 -6.09
N LEU A 239 16.14 8.80 -4.86
CA LEU A 239 16.82 10.06 -4.53
C LEU A 239 18.16 10.23 -5.24
N ASN A 240 18.84 9.12 -5.57
CA ASN A 240 20.11 9.13 -6.30
C ASN A 240 19.95 9.26 -7.83
N LEU A 241 18.73 9.17 -8.38
CA LEU A 241 18.50 9.34 -9.81
C LEU A 241 18.81 10.77 -10.26
N LYS A 242 19.24 10.91 -11.51
CA LYS A 242 19.59 12.20 -12.11
C LYS A 242 19.26 12.17 -13.59
N GLU A 243 18.58 13.21 -14.04
CA GLU A 243 18.31 13.44 -15.46
C GLU A 243 19.23 14.51 -16.04
N LYS A 244 19.26 14.58 -17.38
CA LYS A 244 20.02 15.62 -18.09
C LYS A 244 19.40 17.00 -17.88
N THR A 245 18.06 17.08 -17.88
CA THR A 245 17.32 18.32 -17.63
C THR A 245 17.18 18.60 -16.14
N LEU A 246 17.24 19.87 -15.76
CA LEU A 246 17.02 20.34 -14.39
C LEU A 246 15.53 20.53 -14.06
N ASP A 247 14.66 20.46 -15.07
CA ASP A 247 13.21 20.61 -14.89
C ASP A 247 12.55 19.36 -14.31
N ILE A 248 13.28 18.23 -14.26
CA ILE A 248 12.80 16.96 -13.73
C ILE A 248 13.46 16.69 -12.39
N SER A 249 12.62 16.47 -11.38
CA SER A 249 13.00 16.28 -9.99
C SER A 249 12.40 14.99 -9.45
N TYR A 250 13.14 14.27 -8.62
CA TYR A 250 12.62 13.09 -7.92
C TYR A 250 12.25 13.44 -6.48
N ILE A 251 11.11 12.95 -6.01
CA ILE A 251 10.65 13.08 -4.63
C ILE A 251 10.56 11.69 -4.00
N SER A 252 11.36 11.47 -2.98
CA SER A 252 11.24 10.34 -2.07
C SER A 252 10.39 10.77 -0.88
N PHE A 253 9.14 10.31 -0.84
CA PHE A 253 8.17 10.67 0.18
C PHE A 253 8.01 9.53 1.20
N LEU A 254 8.19 9.85 2.48
CA LEU A 254 7.99 8.91 3.58
C LEU A 254 7.03 9.48 4.63
N ASP A 255 5.89 8.82 4.73
CA ASP A 255 4.82 9.05 5.69
C ASP A 255 4.85 8.03 6.83
N GLY A 256 4.10 8.32 7.89
CA GLY A 256 3.95 7.48 9.07
C GLY A 256 5.04 7.70 10.12
N SER A 257 4.80 7.13 11.31
CA SER A 257 5.63 7.36 12.50
C SER A 257 7.09 6.90 12.32
N TYR A 258 7.37 5.98 11.40
CA TYR A 258 8.75 5.57 11.11
C TYR A 258 9.57 6.66 10.43
N SER A 259 8.92 7.60 9.73
CA SER A 259 9.57 8.80 9.20
C SER A 259 10.27 9.58 10.32
N ASN A 260 9.62 9.69 11.49
CA ASN A 260 10.15 10.39 12.66
C ASN A 260 11.41 9.71 13.18
N ILE A 261 11.41 8.37 13.25
CA ILE A 261 12.58 7.58 13.65
C ILE A 261 13.71 7.78 12.65
N LEU A 262 13.43 7.63 11.35
CA LEU A 262 14.44 7.74 10.29
C LEU A 262 15.10 9.11 10.25
N LEU A 263 14.30 10.16 10.39
CA LEU A 263 14.74 11.56 10.26
C LEU A 263 15.27 12.16 11.56
N SER A 264 15.05 11.53 12.72
CA SER A 264 15.58 12.01 14.00
C SER A 264 17.11 12.02 14.06
N ASN A 265 17.66 12.83 14.99
CA ASN A 265 19.09 12.85 15.30
C ASN A 265 19.46 11.93 16.49
N SER A 266 18.54 11.08 16.94
CA SER A 266 18.75 10.17 18.08
C SER A 266 19.77 9.08 17.77
N LYS A 267 20.31 8.45 18.82
CA LYS A 267 21.19 7.27 18.70
C LYS A 267 20.49 6.19 17.86
N ALA A 268 21.25 5.62 16.95
CA ALA A 268 20.74 4.71 15.92
C ALA A 268 21.68 3.50 15.79
N GLY A 269 21.11 2.33 15.49
CA GLY A 269 21.90 1.18 15.03
C GLY A 269 22.59 1.46 13.70
N ASP A 270 23.58 0.64 13.34
CA ASP A 270 24.46 0.89 12.19
C ASP A 270 23.71 0.96 10.85
N LYS A 271 22.65 0.19 10.71
CA LYS A 271 21.76 0.24 9.54
C LYS A 271 21.10 1.60 9.35
N LEU A 272 20.49 2.11 10.41
CA LEU A 272 19.78 3.39 10.37
C LEU A 272 20.77 4.55 10.20
N LYS A 273 21.97 4.46 10.80
CA LYS A 273 23.07 5.40 10.55
C LYS A 273 23.45 5.41 9.06
N THR A 274 23.53 4.24 8.44
CA THR A 274 23.86 4.09 7.01
C THR A 274 22.79 4.74 6.12
N GLN A 275 21.51 4.43 6.36
CA GLN A 275 20.40 5.02 5.64
C GLN A 275 20.40 6.56 5.74
N ARG A 276 20.55 7.11 6.96
CA ARG A 276 20.65 8.56 7.18
C ARG A 276 21.83 9.18 6.44
N LYS A 277 22.99 8.51 6.43
CA LYS A 277 24.20 8.97 5.73
C LYS A 277 23.96 8.99 4.22
N GLU A 278 23.32 7.97 3.66
CA GLU A 278 22.99 7.90 2.23
C GLU A 278 21.99 8.96 1.80
N ILE A 279 20.92 9.17 2.58
CA ILE A 279 19.94 10.25 2.33
C ILE A 279 20.66 11.60 2.26
N LYS A 280 21.46 11.94 3.28
CA LYS A 280 22.23 13.19 3.32
C LYS A 280 23.22 13.29 2.16
N LYS A 281 23.90 12.21 1.81
CA LYS A 281 24.83 12.14 0.67
C LYS A 281 24.13 12.45 -0.65
N TYR A 282 22.97 11.82 -0.92
CA TYR A 282 22.27 11.99 -2.19
C TYR A 282 21.52 13.31 -2.28
N LEU A 283 21.00 13.86 -1.19
CA LEU A 283 20.46 15.24 -1.18
C LEU A 283 21.53 16.27 -1.55
N LYS A 284 22.75 16.12 -1.02
CA LYS A 284 23.88 17.00 -1.39
C LYS A 284 24.30 16.82 -2.85
N LYS A 285 24.34 15.58 -3.33
CA LYS A 285 24.76 15.25 -4.70
C LYS A 285 23.72 15.70 -5.75
N ASN A 286 22.43 15.62 -5.43
CA ASN A 286 21.32 15.90 -6.34
C ASN A 286 20.42 17.01 -5.75
N PRO A 287 20.79 18.29 -5.89
CA PRO A 287 20.10 19.41 -5.22
C PRO A 287 18.65 19.64 -5.67
N ASN A 288 18.25 19.05 -6.81
CA ASN A 288 16.88 19.12 -7.32
C ASN A 288 16.00 17.94 -6.89
N ASN A 289 16.53 16.96 -6.16
CA ASN A 289 15.73 15.85 -5.64
C ASN A 289 15.41 16.09 -4.17
N TYR A 290 14.29 15.58 -3.70
CA TYR A 290 13.78 15.89 -2.37
C TYR A 290 13.48 14.62 -1.58
N TRP A 291 13.80 14.66 -0.29
CA TRP A 291 13.29 13.70 0.69
C TRP A 291 12.32 14.44 1.60
N LEU A 292 11.05 14.03 1.59
CA LEU A 292 9.97 14.79 2.23
C LEU A 292 9.08 13.91 3.08
N ASN A 293 8.59 14.46 4.18
CA ASN A 293 7.37 14.00 4.83
C ASN A 293 6.18 14.90 4.44
N THR A 294 5.02 14.73 5.06
CA THR A 294 3.79 15.49 4.78
C THR A 294 4.01 16.99 4.85
N THR A 295 4.68 17.47 5.90
CA THR A 295 4.91 18.91 6.10
C THR A 295 5.92 19.44 5.10
N GLY A 296 7.00 18.71 4.82
CA GLY A 296 7.96 19.08 3.78
C GLY A 296 7.30 19.16 2.39
N PHE A 297 6.44 18.20 2.06
CA PHE A 297 5.69 18.16 0.80
C PHE A 297 4.73 19.35 0.66
N LYS A 298 3.95 19.64 1.71
CA LYS A 298 3.06 20.83 1.74
C LYS A 298 3.84 22.12 1.51
N ASN A 299 4.99 22.29 2.16
CA ASN A 299 5.80 23.50 2.05
C ASN A 299 6.40 23.65 0.64
N LEU A 300 7.01 22.58 0.09
CA LEU A 300 7.57 22.62 -1.27
C LEU A 300 6.54 23.07 -2.30
N PHE A 301 5.34 22.48 -2.29
CA PHE A 301 4.32 22.81 -3.28
C PHE A 301 3.62 24.15 -3.00
N SER A 302 3.53 24.58 -1.74
CA SER A 302 3.04 25.93 -1.41
C SER A 302 3.98 27.02 -1.93
N ASP A 303 5.29 26.86 -1.71
CA ASP A 303 6.31 27.79 -2.19
C ASP A 303 6.39 27.81 -3.72
N LEU A 304 6.23 26.65 -4.35
CA LEU A 304 6.13 26.50 -5.80
C LEU A 304 4.92 27.27 -6.37
N VAL A 305 3.75 27.20 -5.72
CA VAL A 305 2.54 27.89 -6.19
C VAL A 305 2.63 29.40 -5.98
N LYS A 306 3.33 29.86 -4.94
CA LYS A 306 3.62 31.29 -4.68
C LYS A 306 4.66 31.87 -5.64
N SER A 307 5.29 31.07 -6.49
CA SER A 307 6.39 31.46 -7.40
C SER A 307 5.98 31.71 -8.84
#